data_AF-A0A972MYX6-F1
#
_entry.id   AF-A0A972MYX6-F1
#
_cell.length_a   1.000
_cell.length_b   1.000
_cell.length_c   1.000
_cell.angle_alpha   90.00
_cell.angle_beta   90.00
_cell.angle_gamma   90.00
#
_symmetry.space_group_name_H-M   'P 1'
#
loop_
_entity.id
_entity.type
_entity.pdbx_description
1 polymer ?
#
loop_
_entity_poly.entity_id
_entity_poly.type
_entity_poly.pdbx_seq_one_letter_code
_entity_poly.pdbx_strand_id
1 'polypeptide(L)'
;MPLITVPKVLREKLGDDGSEALVDVLRQIQEDTKAQLLEILEERFARRLAEEMGKLRVEMAERIEGLRAELKGDIESLRAELKGDVESLRTEMAERIEGLRTELKGDIESLRAELKGDVESLRTEMAERIEGLRVELKGDVESLRTEMAERIEGLRAELKGDIESLRTEMAERIEGLRTEFKGDVESLRSNLYGEMGRLRADIIRWMFVFWVGQMVALAGLMVALFRLFG
;
A
#
# COMPACT_ATOMS: atom_id res chain seq x y z
N MET A 1 91.48 1.67 79.66
CA MET A 1 92.93 1.76 79.36
C MET A 1 93.56 0.47 79.84
N PRO A 2 94.25 -0.29 78.98
CA PRO A 2 95.03 -1.44 79.43
C PRO A 2 96.15 -0.95 80.35
N LEU A 3 96.27 -1.56 81.53
CA LEU A 3 97.33 -1.25 82.49
C LEU A 3 98.63 -1.95 82.02
N ILE A 4 99.53 -1.20 81.39
CA ILE A 4 100.86 -1.70 81.02
C ILE A 4 101.68 -1.78 82.32
N THR A 5 101.93 -2.99 82.80
CA THR A 5 102.75 -3.23 84.00
C THR A 5 104.08 -3.87 83.62
N VAL A 6 105.18 -3.36 84.17
CA VAL A 6 106.51 -3.92 83.95
C VAL A 6 106.70 -5.11 84.89
N PRO A 7 106.99 -6.31 84.38
CA PRO A 7 107.30 -7.47 85.21
C PRO A 7 108.42 -7.17 86.22
N LYS A 8 108.28 -7.65 87.47
CA LYS A 8 109.22 -7.36 88.58
C LYS A 8 110.71 -7.53 88.22
N VAL A 9 111.02 -8.57 87.45
CA VAL A 9 112.39 -8.90 87.00
C VAL A 9 113.00 -7.80 86.12
N LEU A 10 112.19 -7.15 85.28
CA LEU A 10 112.63 -6.02 84.45
C LEU A 10 112.77 -4.75 85.29
N ARG A 11 111.92 -4.58 86.31
CA ARG A 11 111.96 -3.42 87.22
C ARG A 11 113.20 -3.39 88.12
N GLU A 12 113.62 -4.55 88.62
CA GLU A 12 114.86 -4.67 89.42
C GLU A 12 116.12 -4.39 88.61
N LYS A 13 116.13 -4.71 87.30
CA LYS A 13 117.29 -4.51 86.43
C LYS A 13 117.36 -3.12 85.79
N LEU A 14 116.23 -2.48 85.52
CA LEU A 14 116.14 -1.16 84.88
C LEU A 14 116.07 0.00 85.89
N GLY A 15 115.80 -0.29 87.17
CA GLY A 15 115.49 0.74 88.17
C GLY A 15 114.06 1.27 88.04
N ASP A 16 113.60 2.04 89.03
CA ASP A 16 112.25 2.64 88.99
C ASP A 16 112.11 3.60 87.79
N ASP A 17 113.08 4.49 87.58
CA ASP A 17 113.10 5.44 86.45
C ASP A 17 113.12 4.73 85.08
N GLY A 18 113.93 3.66 84.95
CA GLY A 18 114.01 2.89 83.70
C GLY A 18 112.75 2.06 83.42
N SER A 19 112.02 1.68 84.47
CA SER A 19 110.72 1.00 84.35
C SER A 19 109.62 1.95 83.94
N GLU A 20 109.61 3.17 84.48
CA GLU A 20 108.68 4.23 84.10
C GLU A 20 108.90 4.66 82.64
N ALA A 21 110.16 4.86 82.24
CA ALA A 21 110.53 5.11 80.84
C ALA A 21 110.09 3.97 79.90
N LEU A 22 110.20 2.71 80.34
CA LEU A 22 109.71 1.56 79.56
C LEU A 22 108.18 1.55 79.43
N VAL A 23 107.44 1.90 80.49
CA VAL A 23 105.98 2.04 80.42
C VAL A 23 105.59 3.15 79.45
N ASP A 24 106.28 4.28 79.46
CA ASP A 24 106.01 5.39 78.56
C ASP A 24 106.33 5.05 77.10
N VAL A 25 107.45 4.35 76.84
CA VAL A 25 107.77 3.83 75.50
C VAL A 25 106.71 2.81 75.04
N LEU A 26 106.29 1.88 75.90
CA LEU A 26 105.25 0.90 75.55
C LEU A 26 103.88 1.56 75.35
N ARG A 27 103.55 2.60 76.13
CA ARG A 27 102.33 3.41 75.95
C ARG A 27 102.37 4.14 74.61
N GLN A 28 103.50 4.77 74.28
CA GLN A 28 103.72 5.45 73.00
C GLN A 28 103.58 4.47 71.83
N ILE A 29 104.25 3.31 71.90
CA ILE A 29 104.13 2.27 70.86
C ILE A 29 102.68 1.80 70.74
N GLN A 30 101.96 1.61 71.84
CA GLN A 30 100.55 1.17 71.79
C GLN A 30 99.63 2.25 71.20
N GLU A 31 99.84 3.52 71.52
CA GLU A 31 99.08 4.64 70.95
C GLU A 31 99.40 4.83 69.46
N ASP A 32 100.68 4.78 69.07
CA ASP A 32 101.13 4.83 67.69
C ASP A 32 100.57 3.65 66.88
N THR A 33 100.60 2.44 67.45
CA THR A 33 100.02 1.25 66.80
C THR A 33 98.51 1.39 66.64
N LYS A 34 97.80 1.91 67.64
CA LYS A 34 96.34 2.12 67.55
C LYS A 34 96.00 3.20 66.53
N ALA A 35 96.78 4.28 66.48
CA ALA A 35 96.62 5.34 65.49
C ALA A 35 96.85 4.82 64.07
N GLN A 36 97.94 4.08 63.84
CA GLN A 36 98.24 3.42 62.55
C GLN A 36 97.15 2.42 62.15
N LEU A 37 96.65 1.61 63.09
CA LEU A 37 95.57 0.66 62.80
C LEU A 37 94.26 1.36 62.47
N LEU A 38 93.90 2.44 63.17
CA LEU A 38 92.73 3.24 62.87
C LEU A 38 92.82 3.86 61.47
N GLU A 39 93.97 4.46 61.15
CA GLU A 39 94.23 5.04 59.83
C GLU A 39 94.11 3.99 58.71
N ILE A 40 94.74 2.82 58.87
CA ILE A 40 94.64 1.72 57.89
C ILE A 40 93.20 1.21 57.76
N LEU A 41 92.47 1.10 58.86
CA LEU A 41 91.07 0.65 58.83
C LEU A 41 90.17 1.67 58.15
N GLU A 42 90.32 2.95 58.47
CA GLU A 42 89.58 4.05 57.81
C GLU A 42 89.87 4.09 56.32
N GLU A 43 91.15 4.01 55.91
CA GLU A 43 91.55 4.03 54.51
C GLU A 43 91.01 2.81 53.76
N ARG A 44 91.09 1.60 54.36
CA ARG A 44 90.53 0.38 53.76
C ARG A 44 89.01 0.41 53.68
N PHE A 45 88.33 0.92 54.70
CA PHE A 45 86.88 1.02 54.73
C PHE A 45 86.38 2.05 53.71
N ALA A 46 87.04 3.21 53.64
CA ALA A 46 86.77 4.23 52.63
C ALA A 46 87.02 3.69 51.21
N ARG A 47 88.14 2.99 50.98
CA ARG A 47 88.47 2.39 49.68
C ARG A 47 87.42 1.33 49.28
N ARG A 48 87.05 0.43 50.19
CA ARG A 48 86.05 -0.61 49.91
C ARG A 48 84.66 -0.03 49.69
N LEU A 49 84.24 0.98 50.45
CA LEU A 49 82.99 1.70 50.22
C LEU A 49 82.98 2.40 48.86
N ALA A 50 84.09 3.06 48.48
CA ALA A 50 84.21 3.72 47.19
C ALA A 50 84.13 2.71 46.03
N GLU A 51 84.75 1.54 46.16
CA GLU A 51 84.68 0.46 45.19
C GLU A 51 83.25 -0.09 45.04
N GLU A 52 82.57 -0.41 46.14
CA GLU A 52 81.19 -0.93 46.09
C GLU A 52 80.19 0.10 45.56
N MET A 53 80.34 1.37 45.96
CA MET A 53 79.56 2.47 45.39
C MET A 53 79.83 2.66 43.89
N GLY A 54 81.08 2.48 43.46
CA GLY A 54 81.48 2.51 42.05
C GLY A 54 80.81 1.39 41.26
N LYS A 55 80.89 0.15 41.75
CA LYS A 55 80.22 -1.02 41.13
C LYS A 55 78.71 -0.83 41.05
N LEU A 56 78.07 -0.41 42.14
CA LEU A 56 76.62 -0.19 42.17
C LEU A 56 76.19 0.86 41.14
N ARG A 57 76.96 1.94 40.99
CA ARG A 57 76.69 2.97 39.97
C ARG A 57 76.79 2.43 38.55
N VAL A 58 77.79 1.59 38.28
CA VAL A 58 77.96 0.95 36.97
C VAL A 58 76.81 0.00 36.70
N GLU A 59 76.47 -0.89 37.64
CA GLU A 59 75.37 -1.86 37.48
C GLU A 59 74.02 -1.15 37.29
N MET A 60 73.75 -0.07 38.04
CA MET A 60 72.55 0.74 37.84
C MET A 60 72.52 1.41 36.47
N ALA A 61 73.66 1.93 35.98
CA ALA A 61 73.74 2.55 34.67
C ALA A 61 73.46 1.53 33.56
N GLU A 62 74.09 0.35 33.64
CA GLU A 62 73.87 -0.76 32.70
C GLU A 62 72.41 -1.21 32.71
N ARG A 63 71.78 -1.32 33.89
CA ARG A 63 70.37 -1.71 34.00
C ARG A 63 69.42 -0.67 33.44
N ILE A 64 69.69 0.63 33.65
CA ILE A 64 68.91 1.71 33.04
C ILE A 64 69.06 1.69 31.52
N GLU A 65 70.26 1.44 31.00
CA GLU A 65 70.51 1.35 29.56
C GLU A 65 69.79 0.14 28.94
N GLY A 66 69.83 -1.02 29.60
CA GLY A 66 69.08 -2.22 29.21
C GLY A 66 67.57 -1.97 29.15
N LEU A 67 66.99 -1.39 30.21
CA LEU A 67 65.55 -1.06 30.24
C LEU A 67 65.16 -0.06 29.15
N ARG A 68 66.03 0.92 28.83
CA ARG A 68 65.78 1.86 27.73
C ARG A 68 65.82 1.18 26.37
N ALA A 69 66.73 0.24 26.18
CA ALA A 69 66.82 -0.53 24.94
C ALA A 69 65.59 -1.43 24.75
N GLU A 70 65.16 -2.13 25.81
CA GLU A 70 63.93 -2.94 25.82
C GLU A 70 62.70 -2.09 25.50
N LEU A 71 62.50 -0.98 26.23
CA LEU A 71 61.35 -0.10 26.01
C LEU A 71 61.33 0.47 24.58
N LYS A 72 62.50 0.79 24.01
CA LYS A 72 62.59 1.25 22.63
C LYS A 72 62.18 0.14 21.65
N GLY A 73 62.61 -1.09 21.89
CA GLY A 73 62.20 -2.26 21.10
C GLY A 73 60.70 -2.50 21.16
N ASP A 74 60.11 -2.43 22.34
CA ASP A 74 58.67 -2.60 22.55
C ASP A 74 57.86 -1.53 21.80
N ILE A 75 58.30 -0.26 21.85
CA ILE A 75 57.66 0.84 21.12
C ILE A 75 57.76 0.62 19.60
N GLU A 76 58.89 0.14 19.09
CA GLU A 76 59.07 -0.17 17.68
C GLU A 76 58.17 -1.35 17.24
N SER A 77 58.07 -2.39 18.05
CA SER A 77 57.17 -3.54 17.82
C SER A 77 55.70 -3.10 17.78
N LEU A 78 55.25 -2.37 18.80
CA LEU A 78 53.87 -1.86 18.87
C LEU A 78 53.52 -0.95 17.69
N ARG A 79 54.48 -0.13 17.22
CA ARG A 79 54.28 0.71 16.03
C ARG A 79 54.14 -0.13 14.76
N ALA A 80 54.90 -1.20 14.64
CA ALA A 80 54.82 -2.10 13.49
C ALA A 80 53.49 -2.87 13.49
N GLU A 81 53.07 -3.38 14.64
CA GLU A 81 51.78 -4.05 14.84
C GLU A 81 50.62 -3.11 14.50
N LEU A 82 50.59 -1.91 15.09
CA LEU A 82 49.51 -0.95 14.83
C LEU A 82 49.44 -0.54 13.36
N LYS A 83 50.59 -0.42 12.68
CA LYS A 83 50.62 -0.16 11.24
C LYS A 83 50.01 -1.31 10.45
N GLY A 84 50.36 -2.55 10.81
CA GLY A 84 49.78 -3.76 10.20
C GLY A 84 48.27 -3.84 10.40
N ASP A 85 47.79 -3.56 11.62
CA ASP A 85 46.36 -3.57 11.94
C ASP A 85 45.59 -2.53 11.12
N VAL A 86 46.15 -1.33 10.95
CA VAL A 86 45.55 -0.27 10.12
C VAL A 86 45.51 -0.67 8.64
N GLU A 87 46.55 -1.31 8.12
CA GLU A 87 46.58 -1.81 6.73
C GLU A 87 45.59 -2.96 6.51
N SER A 88 45.47 -3.87 7.49
CA SER A 88 44.49 -4.96 7.50
C SER A 88 43.06 -4.42 7.49
N LEU A 89 42.73 -3.52 8.41
CA LEU A 89 41.40 -2.89 8.48
C LEU A 89 41.05 -2.14 7.21
N ARG A 90 42.00 -1.44 6.58
CA ARG A 90 41.78 -0.76 5.29
C ARG A 90 41.43 -1.75 4.19
N THR A 91 42.09 -2.90 4.17
CA THR A 91 41.85 -3.96 3.18
C THR A 91 40.46 -4.57 3.38
N GLU A 92 40.13 -4.96 4.61
CA GLU A 92 38.81 -5.50 4.96
C GLU A 92 37.67 -4.52 4.61
N MET A 93 37.86 -3.23 4.92
CA MET A 93 36.87 -2.20 4.57
C MET A 93 36.71 -2.06 3.05
N ALA A 94 37.79 -2.13 2.27
CA ALA A 94 37.74 -2.05 0.82
C ALA A 94 36.97 -3.24 0.22
N GLU A 95 37.29 -4.45 0.67
CA GLU A 95 36.61 -5.68 0.26
C GLU A 95 35.12 -5.64 0.61
N ARG A 96 34.77 -5.17 1.82
CA ARG A 96 33.38 -5.03 2.23
C ARG A 96 32.61 -4.01 1.40
N ILE A 97 33.23 -2.88 1.03
CA ILE A 97 32.61 -1.88 0.14
C ILE A 97 32.39 -2.47 -1.26
N GLU A 98 33.34 -3.24 -1.77
CA GLU A 98 33.22 -3.90 -3.08
C GLU A 98 32.14 -4.99 -3.08
N GLY A 99 32.06 -5.78 -2.01
CA GLY A 99 30.98 -6.75 -1.79
C GLY A 99 29.61 -6.08 -1.80
N LEU A 100 29.42 -5.01 -1.02
CA LEU A 100 28.16 -4.26 -0.97
C LEU A 100 27.79 -3.62 -2.32
N ARG A 101 28.78 -3.14 -3.09
CA ARG A 101 28.54 -2.63 -4.45
C ARG A 101 28.06 -3.71 -5.40
N THR A 102 28.61 -4.92 -5.29
CA THR A 102 28.23 -6.05 -6.13
C THR A 102 26.83 -6.52 -5.79
N GLU A 103 26.51 -6.65 -4.50
CA GLU A 103 25.16 -6.99 -4.01
C GLU A 103 24.12 -5.97 -4.49
N LEU A 104 24.37 -4.67 -4.26
CA LEU A 104 23.46 -3.61 -4.69
C LEU A 104 23.24 -3.58 -6.21
N LYS A 105 24.27 -3.90 -7.00
CA LYS A 105 24.13 -4.01 -8.45
C LYS A 105 23.23 -5.19 -8.84
N GLY A 106 23.40 -6.33 -8.17
CA GLY A 106 22.53 -7.50 -8.34
C GLY A 106 21.07 -7.20 -8.00
N ASP A 107 20.83 -6.53 -6.87
CA ASP A 107 19.49 -6.13 -6.45
C ASP A 107 18.82 -5.21 -7.47
N ILE A 108 19.55 -4.22 -8.00
CA ILE A 108 19.04 -3.32 -9.04
C ILE A 108 18.69 -4.07 -10.33
N GLU A 109 19.51 -5.06 -10.72
CA GLU A 109 19.24 -5.89 -11.90
C GLU A 109 18.00 -6.78 -11.69
N SER A 110 17.85 -7.38 -10.50
CA SER A 110 16.67 -8.17 -10.13
C SER A 110 15.39 -7.34 -10.15
N LEU A 111 15.39 -6.17 -9.49
CA LEU A 111 14.23 -5.27 -9.46
C LEU A 111 13.84 -4.78 -10.86
N ARG A 112 14.81 -4.54 -11.74
CA ARG A 112 14.54 -4.18 -13.14
C ARG A 112 13.89 -5.32 -13.92
N ALA A 113 14.32 -6.55 -13.69
CA ALA A 113 13.75 -7.73 -14.32
C ALA A 113 12.31 -7.97 -13.84
N GLU A 114 12.07 -7.88 -12.54
CA GLU A 114 10.73 -7.97 -11.93
C GLU A 114 9.79 -6.91 -12.49
N LEU A 115 10.19 -5.63 -12.45
CA LEU A 115 9.37 -4.54 -12.97
C LEU A 115 9.03 -4.70 -14.46
N LYS A 116 9.97 -5.22 -15.26
CA LYS A 116 9.71 -5.52 -16.67
C LYS A 116 8.66 -6.62 -16.82
N GLY A 117 8.77 -7.69 -16.02
CA GLY A 117 7.78 -8.77 -15.98
C GLY A 117 6.39 -8.28 -15.59
N ASP A 118 6.29 -7.44 -14.56
CA ASP A 118 5.02 -6.85 -14.11
C ASP A 118 4.36 -6.00 -15.19
N VAL A 119 5.15 -5.19 -15.92
CA VAL A 119 4.64 -4.39 -17.03
C VAL A 119 4.14 -5.26 -18.19
N GLU A 120 4.84 -6.35 -18.51
CA GLU A 120 4.40 -7.30 -19.54
C GLU A 120 3.12 -8.05 -19.13
N SER A 121 3.01 -8.43 -17.85
CA SER A 121 1.82 -9.06 -17.29
C SER A 121 0.61 -8.11 -17.34
N LEU A 122 0.76 -6.87 -16.89
CA LEU A 122 -0.31 -5.87 -16.93
C LEU A 122 -0.76 -5.56 -18.36
N ARG A 123 0.16 -5.49 -19.32
CA ARG A 123 -0.18 -5.31 -20.73
C ARG A 123 -1.02 -6.46 -21.27
N THR A 124 -0.69 -7.69 -20.88
CA THR A 124 -1.44 -8.89 -21.29
C THR A 124 -2.84 -8.87 -20.69
N GLU A 125 -2.95 -8.63 -19.38
CA GLU A 125 -4.25 -8.53 -18.69
C GLU A 125 -5.14 -7.43 -19.29
N MET A 126 -4.58 -6.25 -19.58
CA MET A 126 -5.34 -5.17 -20.21
C MET A 126 -5.80 -5.54 -21.63
N ALA A 127 -4.98 -6.24 -22.41
CA ALA A 127 -5.36 -6.69 -23.74
C ALA A 127 -6.50 -7.71 -23.69
N GLU A 128 -6.42 -8.69 -22.79
CA GLU A 128 -7.47 -9.67 -22.55
C GLU A 128 -8.77 -9.02 -22.10
N ARG A 129 -8.69 -8.05 -21.18
CA ARG A 129 -9.87 -7.30 -20.71
C ARG A 129 -10.53 -6.48 -21.83
N ILE A 130 -9.74 -5.84 -22.69
CA ILE A 130 -10.26 -5.10 -23.85
C ILE A 130 -10.97 -6.05 -24.82
N GLU A 131 -10.38 -7.21 -25.10
CA GLU A 131 -11.00 -8.20 -25.99
C GLU A 131 -12.28 -8.78 -25.38
N GLY A 132 -12.28 -9.06 -24.07
CA GLY A 132 -13.48 -9.50 -23.35
C GLY A 132 -14.63 -8.48 -23.46
N LEU A 133 -14.35 -7.20 -23.20
CA LEU A 133 -15.34 -6.12 -23.35
C LEU A 133 -15.83 -5.98 -24.80
N ARG A 134 -14.97 -6.23 -25.79
CA ARG A 134 -15.34 -6.18 -27.20
C ARG A 134 -16.32 -7.29 -27.58
N VAL A 135 -16.09 -8.49 -27.06
CA VAL A 135 -16.99 -9.64 -27.25
C VAL A 135 -18.33 -9.40 -26.58
N GLU A 136 -18.32 -8.92 -25.33
CA GLU A 136 -19.53 -8.58 -24.57
C GLU A 136 -20.38 -7.53 -25.32
N LEU A 137 -19.77 -6.41 -25.71
CA LEU A 137 -20.46 -5.35 -26.45
C LEU A 137 -21.03 -5.84 -27.78
N LYS A 138 -20.33 -6.75 -28.48
CA LYS A 138 -20.84 -7.34 -29.71
C LYS A 138 -22.08 -8.20 -29.44
N GLY A 139 -22.05 -8.99 -28.37
CA GLY A 139 -23.19 -9.80 -27.91
C GLY A 139 -24.39 -8.92 -27.56
N ASP A 140 -24.18 -7.84 -26.82
CA ASP A 140 -25.23 -6.89 -26.45
C ASP A 140 -25.89 -6.25 -27.68
N VAL A 141 -25.09 -5.85 -28.67
CA VAL A 141 -25.59 -5.28 -29.93
C VAL A 141 -26.41 -6.31 -30.73
N GLU A 142 -25.98 -7.58 -30.77
CA GLU A 142 -26.74 -8.66 -31.43
C GLU A 142 -28.06 -8.96 -30.69
N SER A 143 -28.03 -8.96 -29.36
CA SER A 143 -29.21 -9.13 -28.51
C SER A 143 -30.22 -8.00 -28.75
N LEU A 144 -29.79 -6.74 -28.66
CA LEU A 144 -30.64 -5.57 -28.90
C LEU A 144 -31.24 -5.56 -30.31
N ARG A 145 -30.48 -5.99 -31.33
CA ARG A 145 -31.00 -6.12 -32.70
C ARG A 145 -32.11 -7.15 -32.79
N THR A 146 -31.95 -8.27 -32.09
CA THR A 146 -32.96 -9.34 -32.05
C THR A 146 -34.22 -8.85 -31.34
N GLU A 147 -34.09 -8.25 -30.16
CA GLU A 147 -35.21 -7.69 -29.41
C GLU A 147 -35.97 -6.62 -30.22
N MET A 148 -35.24 -5.72 -30.90
CA MET A 148 -35.87 -4.73 -31.77
C MET A 148 -36.62 -5.36 -32.95
N ALA A 149 -36.08 -6.42 -33.55
CA ALA A 149 -36.73 -7.12 -34.66
C ALA A 149 -38.03 -7.79 -34.19
N GLU A 150 -38.00 -8.50 -33.06
CA GLU A 150 -39.17 -9.12 -32.43
C GLU A 150 -40.24 -8.08 -32.07
N ARG A 151 -39.83 -6.93 -31.50
CA ARG A 151 -40.76 -5.84 -31.17
C ARG A 151 -41.42 -5.25 -32.41
N ILE A 152 -40.68 -5.07 -33.51
CA ILE A 152 -41.25 -4.59 -34.78
C ILE A 152 -42.24 -5.62 -35.34
N GLU A 153 -41.92 -6.91 -35.27
CA GLU A 153 -42.84 -7.97 -35.71
C GLU A 153 -44.12 -8.00 -34.87
N GLY A 154 -44.00 -7.90 -33.54
CA GLY A 154 -45.13 -7.79 -32.63
C GLY A 154 -46.04 -6.61 -32.96
N LEU A 155 -45.48 -5.40 -33.12
CA LEU A 155 -46.24 -4.21 -33.50
C LEU A 155 -46.94 -4.35 -34.86
N ARG A 156 -46.31 -5.04 -35.82
CA ARG A 156 -46.94 -5.32 -37.13
C ARG A 156 -48.11 -6.29 -37.00
N ALA A 157 -47.99 -7.31 -36.15
CA ALA A 157 -49.05 -8.26 -35.89
C ALA A 157 -50.24 -7.59 -35.19
N GLU A 158 -49.98 -6.78 -34.17
CA GLU A 158 -50.99 -5.97 -33.48
C GLU A 158 -51.74 -5.05 -34.45
N LEU A 159 -51.01 -4.25 -35.24
CA LEU A 159 -51.62 -3.33 -36.21
C LEU A 159 -52.46 -4.08 -37.26
N LYS A 160 -52.03 -5.27 -37.69
CA LYS A 160 -52.80 -6.10 -38.61
C LYS A 160 -54.12 -6.57 -37.96
N GLY A 161 -54.05 -7.00 -36.70
CA GLY A 161 -55.23 -7.36 -35.92
C GLY A 161 -56.21 -6.20 -35.77
N ASP A 162 -55.71 -5.01 -35.43
CA ASP A 162 -56.53 -3.79 -35.31
C ASP A 162 -57.23 -3.44 -36.64
N ILE A 163 -56.54 -3.56 -37.78
CA ILE A 163 -57.11 -3.32 -39.10
C ILE A 163 -58.22 -4.34 -39.42
N GLU A 164 -58.02 -5.62 -39.11
CA GLU A 164 -59.03 -6.67 -39.31
C GLU A 164 -60.26 -6.46 -38.42
N SER A 165 -60.05 -6.06 -37.16
CA SER A 165 -61.12 -5.70 -36.22
C SER A 165 -61.93 -4.51 -36.73
N LEU A 166 -61.26 -3.41 -37.11
CA LEU A 166 -61.92 -2.22 -37.66
C LEU A 166 -62.70 -2.52 -38.94
N ARG A 167 -62.18 -3.38 -39.82
CA ARG A 167 -62.89 -3.81 -41.03
C ARG A 167 -64.17 -4.57 -40.69
N THR A 168 -64.11 -5.43 -39.68
CA THR A 168 -65.27 -6.21 -39.22
C THR A 168 -66.33 -5.28 -38.63
N GLU A 169 -65.94 -4.37 -37.72
CA GLU A 169 -66.83 -3.38 -37.12
C GLU A 169 -67.49 -2.49 -38.19
N MET A 170 -66.73 -2.02 -39.18
CA MET A 170 -67.29 -1.25 -40.29
C MET A 170 -68.29 -2.06 -41.13
N ALA A 171 -68.01 -3.34 -41.40
CA ALA A 171 -68.92 -4.20 -42.15
C ALA A 171 -70.25 -4.41 -41.39
N GLU A 172 -70.17 -4.69 -40.09
CA GLU A 172 -71.35 -4.83 -39.22
C GLU A 172 -72.16 -3.53 -39.16
N ARG A 173 -71.48 -2.38 -39.05
CA ARG A 173 -72.15 -1.07 -39.04
C ARG A 173 -72.85 -0.76 -40.36
N ILE A 174 -72.24 -1.09 -41.50
CA ILE A 174 -72.86 -0.93 -42.83
C ILE A 174 -74.09 -1.84 -42.95
N GLU A 175 -73.99 -3.09 -42.49
CA GLU A 175 -75.13 -4.02 -42.49
C GLU A 175 -76.27 -3.52 -41.61
N GLY A 176 -75.95 -3.05 -40.40
CA GLY A 176 -76.92 -2.43 -39.49
C GLY A 176 -77.63 -1.22 -40.11
N LEU A 177 -76.89 -0.30 -40.74
CA LEU A 177 -77.49 0.84 -41.44
C LEU A 177 -78.39 0.40 -42.60
N ARG A 178 -78.02 -0.68 -43.30
CA ARG A 178 -78.81 -1.22 -44.42
C ARG A 178 -80.13 -1.84 -43.93
N THR A 179 -80.11 -2.54 -42.81
CA THR A 179 -81.34 -3.13 -42.23
C THR A 179 -82.26 -2.05 -41.67
N GLU A 180 -81.71 -1.04 -40.99
CA GLU A 180 -82.46 0.14 -40.52
C GLU A 180 -83.12 0.87 -41.69
N PHE A 181 -82.36 1.22 -42.73
CA PHE A 181 -82.90 1.88 -43.92
C PHE A 181 -84.00 1.07 -44.62
N LYS A 182 -83.86 -0.27 -44.69
CA LYS A 182 -84.90 -1.13 -45.24
C LYS A 182 -86.17 -1.08 -44.39
N GLY A 183 -86.03 -1.12 -43.07
CA GLY A 183 -87.14 -0.96 -42.13
C GLY A 183 -87.85 0.38 -42.29
N ASP A 184 -87.10 1.48 -42.43
CA ASP A 184 -87.63 2.81 -42.66
C ASP A 184 -88.43 2.89 -43.97
N VAL A 185 -87.93 2.30 -45.06
CA VAL A 185 -88.64 2.23 -46.35
C VAL A 185 -89.94 1.43 -46.24
N GLU A 186 -89.93 0.29 -45.54
CA GLU A 186 -91.13 -0.53 -45.31
C GLU A 186 -92.17 0.21 -44.46
N SER A 187 -91.73 0.90 -43.40
CA SER A 187 -92.57 1.74 -42.55
C SER A 187 -93.20 2.88 -43.35
N LEU A 188 -92.39 3.62 -44.13
CA LEU A 188 -92.87 4.71 -44.99
C LEU A 188 -93.91 4.21 -46.00
N ARG A 189 -93.64 3.06 -46.63
CA ARG A 189 -94.56 2.42 -47.58
C ARG A 189 -95.88 2.02 -46.92
N SER A 190 -95.81 1.44 -45.72
CA SER A 190 -96.99 1.08 -44.91
C SER A 190 -97.83 2.32 -44.58
N ASN A 191 -97.18 3.40 -44.13
CA ASN A 191 -97.84 4.67 -43.83
C ASN A 191 -98.54 5.25 -45.07
N LEU A 192 -97.87 5.26 -46.23
CA LEU A 192 -98.47 5.70 -47.50
C LEU A 192 -99.69 4.86 -47.91
N TYR A 193 -99.62 3.53 -47.78
CA TYR A 193 -100.79 2.67 -48.04
C TYR A 193 -101.92 2.94 -47.06
N GLY A 194 -101.60 3.17 -45.78
CA GLY A 194 -102.56 3.55 -44.75
C GLY A 194 -103.25 4.88 -45.07
N GLU A 195 -102.49 5.90 -45.46
CA GLU A 195 -103.02 7.21 -45.87
C GLU A 195 -103.87 7.11 -47.14
N MET A 196 -103.42 6.37 -48.17
CA MET A 196 -104.23 6.12 -49.35
C MET A 196 -105.53 5.38 -49.01
N GLY A 197 -105.48 4.41 -48.08
CA GLY A 197 -106.65 3.71 -47.58
C GLY A 197 -107.63 4.66 -46.90
N ARG A 198 -107.14 5.57 -46.04
CA ARG A 198 -107.94 6.62 -45.40
C ARG A 198 -108.54 7.57 -46.43
N LEU A 199 -107.75 8.10 -47.36
CA LEU A 199 -108.22 8.96 -48.44
C LEU A 199 -109.32 8.29 -49.28
N ARG A 200 -109.12 7.02 -49.67
CA ARG A 200 -110.15 6.24 -50.38
C ARG A 200 -111.42 6.09 -49.54
N ALA A 201 -111.30 5.75 -48.26
CA ALA A 201 -112.44 5.62 -47.37
C ALA A 201 -113.20 6.94 -47.19
N ASP A 202 -112.48 8.05 -47.06
CA ASP A 202 -113.04 9.40 -46.96
C ASP A 202 -113.73 9.80 -48.27
N ILE A 203 -113.13 9.54 -49.44
CA ILE A 203 -113.76 9.76 -50.75
C ILE A 203 -115.06 8.93 -50.86
N ILE A 204 -115.02 7.63 -50.50
CA ILE A 204 -116.22 6.78 -50.52
C ILE A 204 -117.29 7.32 -49.57
N ARG A 205 -116.91 7.75 -48.36
CA ARG A 205 -117.83 8.36 -47.40
C ARG A 205 -118.46 9.63 -47.97
N TRP A 206 -117.67 10.53 -48.55
CA TRP A 206 -118.18 11.75 -49.18
C TRP A 206 -119.04 11.47 -50.41
N MET A 207 -118.67 10.49 -51.25
CA MET A 207 -119.51 10.05 -52.36
C MET A 207 -120.86 9.53 -51.85
N PHE A 208 -120.87 8.71 -50.81
CA PHE A 208 -122.12 8.20 -50.22
C PHE A 208 -122.99 9.35 -49.68
N VAL A 209 -122.42 10.28 -48.92
CA VAL A 209 -123.13 11.47 -48.43
C VAL A 209 -123.67 12.32 -49.58
N PHE A 210 -122.86 12.54 -50.63
CA PHE A 210 -123.26 13.25 -51.83
C PHE A 210 -124.42 12.56 -52.56
N TRP A 211 -124.32 11.24 -52.81
CA TRP A 211 -125.36 10.45 -53.46
C TRP A 211 -126.66 10.43 -52.66
N VAL A 212 -126.59 10.27 -51.33
CA VAL A 212 -127.77 10.34 -50.45
C VAL A 212 -128.40 11.74 -50.49
N GLY A 213 -127.59 12.80 -50.43
CA GLY A 213 -128.07 14.17 -50.57
C GLY A 213 -128.75 14.42 -51.92
N GLN A 214 -128.16 13.92 -53.01
CA GLN A 214 -128.71 14.04 -54.36
C GLN A 214 -130.05 13.31 -54.50
N MET A 215 -130.19 12.14 -53.88
CA MET A 215 -131.45 11.39 -53.80
C MET A 215 -132.52 12.15 -53.01
N VAL A 216 -132.17 12.76 -51.87
CA VAL A 216 -133.08 13.60 -51.08
C VAL A 216 -133.51 14.83 -51.86
N ALA A 217 -132.58 15.50 -52.56
CA ALA A 217 -132.89 16.64 -53.41
C ALA A 217 -133.81 16.27 -54.57
N LEU A 218 -133.55 15.17 -55.27
CA LEU A 218 -134.40 14.64 -56.36
C LEU A 218 -135.79 14.25 -55.85
N ALA A 219 -135.87 13.58 -54.69
CA ALA A 219 -137.15 13.25 -54.06
C ALA A 219 -137.92 14.51 -53.68
N GLY A 220 -137.24 15.52 -53.10
CA GLY A 220 -137.83 16.83 -52.82
C GLY A 220 -138.32 17.55 -54.07
N LEU A 221 -137.57 17.48 -55.17
CA LEU A 221 -137.93 18.07 -56.47
C LEU A 221 -139.12 17.32 -57.11
N MET A 222 -139.19 15.99 -56.99
CA MET A 222 -140.36 15.20 -57.38
C MET A 222 -141.59 15.57 -56.55
N VAL A 223 -141.48 15.73 -55.24
CA VAL A 223 -142.60 16.17 -54.38
C VAL A 223 -143.04 17.59 -54.73
N ALA A 224 -142.11 18.50 -55.02
CA ALA A 224 -142.42 19.85 -55.47
C ALA A 224 -143.13 19.86 -56.84
N LEU A 225 -142.68 19.04 -57.78
CA LEU A 225 -143.37 18.81 -59.07
C LEU A 225 -144.77 18.23 -58.87
N PHE A 226 -144.93 17.27 -57.96
CA PHE A 226 -146.24 16.69 -57.63
C PHE A 226 -147.20 17.72 -57.03
N ARG A 227 -146.71 18.70 -56.26
CA ARG A 227 -147.49 19.84 -55.73
C ARG A 227 -147.77 20.95 -56.73
N LEU A 228 -147.05 21.00 -57.85
CA LEU A 228 -147.23 22.00 -58.91
C LEU A 228 -148.15 21.50 -60.03
N PHE A 229 -148.34 20.19 -60.14
CA PHE A 229 -149.16 19.52 -61.16
C PHE A 229 -150.31 18.66 -60.60
N GLY A 230 -150.57 18.72 -59.30
CA GLY A 230 -151.75 18.16 -58.64
C GLY A 230 -152.33 19.17 -57.66
#